data_AF-A0A6B3IC40-F1
#
_entry.id   AF-A0A6B3IC40-F1
#
_cell.length_a   1.000
_cell.length_b   1.000
_cell.length_c   1.000
_cell.angle_alpha   90.00
_cell.angle_beta   90.00
_cell.angle_gamma   90.00
#
_symmetry.space_group_name_H-M   'P 1'
#
loop_
_entity.id
_entity.type
_entity.pdbx_description
1 polymer ?
#
loop_
_entity_poly.entity_id
_entity_poly.type
_entity_poly.pdbx_seq_one_letter_code
_entity_poly.pdbx_strand_id
1 'polypeptide(L)' 'MQAWRVHRNGEPGEVMSLEETDRPTPGDGQVLVRVAAANVNFPDALLC' A
#
# COMPACT_ATOMS: atom_id res chain seq x y z
N MET A 1 5.41 -6.07 -7.90
CA MET A 1 4.52 -6.58 -6.83
C MET A 1 3.35 -5.64 -6.76
N GLN A 2 2.15 -6.17 -6.61
CA GLN A 2 0.97 -5.31 -6.57
C GLN A 2 0.90 -4.55 -5.24
N ALA A 3 0.64 -3.25 -5.32
CA ALA A 3 0.45 -2.38 -4.17
C ALA A 3 -0.65 -1.35 -4.47
N TRP A 4 -1.51 -1.09 -3.49
CA TRP A 4 -2.40 0.07 -3.52
C TRP A 4 -1.58 1.32 -3.24
N ARG A 5 -1.66 2.32 -4.13
CA ARG A 5 -0.92 3.57 -4.03
C ARG A 5 -1.84 4.77 -4.14
N VAL A 6 -1.47 5.83 -3.43
CA VAL A 6 -2.09 7.15 -3.50
C VAL A 6 -1.00 8.13 -3.91
N HIS A 7 -1.26 8.92 -4.96
CA HIS A 7 -0.32 9.92 -5.48
C HIS A 7 -0.81 11.36 -5.27
N ARG A 8 -2.08 11.53 -4.93
CA ARG A 8 -2.72 12.83 -4.64
C ARG A 8 -3.84 12.62 -3.63
N ASN A 9 -4.13 13.66 -2.85
CA ASN A 9 -5.20 13.61 -1.84
C ASN A 9 -6.60 13.55 -2.49
N GLY A 10 -7.53 12.77 -1.92
CA GLY A 10 -8.94 12.74 -2.33
C GLY A 10 -9.74 11.55 -1.81
N GLU A 11 -10.94 11.34 -2.37
CA GLU A 11 -11.78 10.20 -2.00
C GLU A 11 -11.10 8.88 -2.40
N PRO A 12 -11.01 7.87 -1.50
CA PRO A 12 -10.25 6.63 -1.76
C PRO A 12 -10.59 5.95 -3.09
N GLY A 13 -11.87 5.93 -3.46
CA GLY A 13 -12.33 5.34 -4.72
C GLY A 13 -11.88 6.08 -5.99
N GLU A 14 -11.42 7.33 -5.86
CA GLU A 14 -10.96 8.19 -6.96
C GLU A 14 -9.44 8.31 -7.06
N VAL A 15 -8.73 8.08 -5.95
CA VAL A 15 -7.28 8.35 -5.83
C VAL A 15 -6.42 7.12 -5.57
N MET A 16 -7.01 6.01 -5.09
CA MET A 16 -6.28 4.76 -4.92
C MET A 16 -6.18 3.98 -6.23
N SER A 17 -4.96 3.63 -6.62
CA SER A 17 -4.68 2.78 -7.78
C SER A 17 -3.96 1.50 -7.34
N LEU A 18 -4.35 0.37 -7.92
CA LEU A 18 -3.59 -0.87 -7.79
C LEU A 18 -2.49 -0.88 -8.85
N GLU A 19 -1.24 -0.82 -8.42
CA GLU A 19 -0.07 -0.64 -9.29
C GLU A 19 0.94 -1.77 -9.12
N GLU A 20 1.69 -2.07 -10.18
CA GLU A 20 2.90 -2.87 -10.07
C GLU A 20 4.08 -2.02 -9.61
N THR A 21 4.76 -2.47 -8.56
CA THR A 21 5.94 -1.80 -7.99
C THR A 21 7.14 -2.73 -7.90
N ASP A 22 8.34 -2.16 -7.76
CA ASP A 22 9.52 -2.96 -7.50
C ASP A 22 9.42 -3.68 -6.16
N ARG A 23 9.94 -4.90 -6.10
CA ARG A 23 10.00 -5.68 -4.86
C ARG A 23 11.06 -5.04 -3.94
N PRO A 24 10.72 -4.68 -2.70
CA PRO A 24 11.70 -4.11 -1.77
C PRO A 24 12.69 -5.19 -1.30
N THR A 25 13.93 -4.76 -1.04
CA THR A 25 14.97 -5.59 -0.41
C THR A 25 15.02 -5.26 1.09
N PRO A 26 14.79 -6.22 2.00
CA PRO A 26 14.90 -5.97 3.44
C PRO A 26 16.35 -5.66 3.84
N GLY A 27 16.54 -4.68 4.71
CA GLY A 27 17.83 -4.39 5.34
C GLY A 27 18.07 -5.23 6.61
N ASP A 28 19.15 -4.92 7.33
CA ASP A 28 19.51 -5.61 8.56
C ASP A 28 18.38 -5.55 9.61
N GLY A 29 17.99 -6.71 10.14
CA GLY A 29 16.90 -6.83 11.13
C GLY A 29 15.48 -6.73 10.55
N GLN A 30 15.31 -6.60 9.23
CA GLN A 30 14.00 -6.56 8.58
C GLN A 30 13.65 -7.90 7.93
N VAL A 31 12.35 -8.13 7.70
CA VAL A 31 11.84 -9.30 6.99
C VAL A 31 10.93 -8.86 5.85
N LEU A 32 10.92 -9.63 4.76
CA LEU A 32 9.98 -9.45 3.67
C LEU A 32 8.84 -10.46 3.79
N VAL A 33 7.62 -9.96 3.97
CA VAL A 33 6.41 -10.77 4.16
C VAL A 33 5.62 -10.83 2.87
N ARG A 34 5.21 -12.04 2.46
CA ARG A 34 4.18 -12.21 1.42
C ARG A 34 2.81 -12.03 2.08
N VAL A 35 2.22 -10.86 1.91
CA VAL A 35 0.90 -10.51 2.49
C VAL A 35 -0.19 -11.33 1.80
N ALA A 36 -0.92 -12.16 2.56
CA ALA A 36 -2.06 -12.92 2.06
C ALA A 36 -3.38 -12.13 2.11
N ALA A 37 -3.53 -11.28 3.13
CA ALA A 37 -4.65 -10.35 3.28
C ALA A 37 -4.22 -9.18 4.18
N ALA A 38 -4.87 -8.03 4.02
CA ALA A 38 -4.76 -6.86 4.88
C ALA A 38 -6.16 -6.31 5.18
N ASN A 39 -6.34 -5.66 6.33
CA ASN A 39 -7.58 -4.98 6.67
C ASN A 39 -7.64 -3.58 6.05
N VAL A 40 -8.86 -3.04 5.95
CA VAL A 40 -9.10 -1.62 5.68
C VAL A 40 -9.59 -0.99 6.97
N ASN A 41 -8.99 0.12 7.37
CA ASN A 41 -9.26 0.83 8.62
C ASN A 41 -9.57 2.30 8.35
N PHE A 42 -10.11 2.97 9.36
CA PHE A 42 -10.41 4.40 9.28
C PHE A 42 -9.20 5.28 8.91
N PRO A 43 -7.96 5.04 9.42
CA PRO A 43 -6.79 5.81 9.01
C PRO A 43 -6.46 5.71 7.51
N ASP A 44 -6.82 4.63 6.83
CA ASP A 44 -6.53 4.49 5.39
C ASP A 44 -7.28 5.56 4.58
N ALA A 45 -8.48 5.95 5.02
CA ALA A 45 -9.24 7.04 4.39
C ALA A 45 -8.67 8.43 4.72
N LEU A 46 -7.95 8.60 5.84
CA LEU A 46 -7.36 9.88 6.26
C LEU A 46 -6.02 10.18 5.58
N LEU A 47 -5.38 9.15 5.03
CA LEU A 47 -4.09 9.22 4.34
C LEU A 47 -4.23 9.25 2.81
N CYS A 48 -5.47 9.23 2.32
CA CYS A 48 -5.80 9.30 0.90
C CYS A 48 -5.87 10.72 0.36
#